data_AF-A0A2N1J9N7-F1
#
_entry.id   AF-A0A2N1J9N7-F1
#
_cell.length_a   1.000
_cell.length_b   1.000
_cell.length_c   1.000
_cell.angle_alpha   90.00
_cell.angle_beta   90.00
_cell.angle_gamma   90.00
#
_symmetry.space_group_name_H-M   'P 1'
#
loop_
_entity.id
_entity.type
_entity.pdbx_description
1 polymer ?
#
loop_
_entity_poly.entity_id
_entity_poly.type
_entity_poly.pdbx_seq_one_letter_code
_entity_poly.pdbx_strand_id
1 'polypeptide(L)'
;MHGYAFDDTKISEKTARSSGHYLRVHYKNTRETAAAVSGMNLQKAFIFLDNVAEKRQIVPFRRHNGGVGRHAQAKEFKTTQGRWPVKSVKFLRDLLKNAESNAEAKGLDVESAKILNIVVQQAPRTFRRTYRAHGRINPYKSSPCHVEIHLSEPTAEVSKAVSAVEPRLNRRQLAKKRVAASHTWPSLLSAPMVLHGALALYQTSPVSLPYFETNGHFPNKLIFVAGLTDTIGVVPYLGRLAHALEKLEYSLVQPVKGSDLGGFGLSSLEGDAQELAAMVEHLLVRRENQATGKIVLMGHSTGCQDVVAFLSKDRSQFQNGEGKQLVVHGGILQAPVSDREYFTASSSSTPLRDSEKLIGEGKSDALLPRSDAVTKPRSIHGRGPGNADAVLKPAYTAYRFHSLNGKGGDDDYFSSDLTDDQIRSALQPALSRAPLLMLMGENECV
;
A
#
# COMPACT_ATOMS: atom_id res chain seq x y z
N MET A 1 -33.25 -26.03 20.04
CA MET A 1 -31.90 -25.66 20.55
C MET A 1 -31.70 -24.19 20.21
N HIS A 2 -31.44 -23.31 21.17
CA HIS A 2 -31.12 -21.92 20.86
C HIS A 2 -29.73 -21.87 20.19
N GLY A 3 -29.63 -21.24 19.03
CA GLY A 3 -28.36 -21.11 18.31
C GLY A 3 -27.46 -20.09 18.99
N TYR A 4 -26.18 -20.42 19.10
CA TYR A 4 -25.12 -19.47 19.49
C TYR A 4 -24.55 -18.84 18.22
N ALA A 5 -24.17 -17.56 18.29
CA ALA A 5 -23.57 -16.87 17.15
C ALA A 5 -22.15 -17.38 16.83
N PHE A 6 -21.48 -17.95 17.83
CA PHE A 6 -20.17 -18.55 17.70
C PHE A 6 -20.28 -20.06 17.70
N ASP A 7 -19.69 -20.67 16.68
CA ASP A 7 -19.67 -22.12 16.49
C ASP A 7 -18.41 -22.70 17.13
N ASP A 8 -18.57 -23.23 18.34
CA ASP A 8 -17.49 -23.86 19.11
C ASP A 8 -17.18 -25.29 18.65
N THR A 9 -17.97 -25.89 17.76
CA THR A 9 -17.73 -27.26 17.26
C THR A 9 -16.50 -27.38 16.37
N LYS A 10 -16.02 -26.24 15.83
CA LYS A 10 -14.83 -26.16 14.97
C LYS A 10 -13.52 -26.04 15.74
N ILE A 11 -13.59 -26.04 17.07
CA ILE A 11 -12.45 -25.83 17.96
C ILE A 11 -12.08 -27.17 18.58
N SER A 12 -10.80 -27.50 18.60
CA SER A 12 -10.30 -28.76 19.18
C SER A 12 -10.30 -28.73 20.71
N GLU A 13 -10.24 -27.55 21.32
CA GLU A 13 -10.24 -27.37 22.77
C GLU A 13 -11.63 -27.59 23.38
N LYS A 14 -11.65 -28.03 24.64
CA LYS A 14 -12.89 -28.14 25.41
C LYS A 14 -13.46 -26.75 25.70
N THR A 15 -14.77 -26.60 25.47
CA THR A 15 -15.49 -25.34 25.72
C THR A 15 -16.66 -25.53 26.66
N ALA A 16 -16.96 -24.48 27.43
CA ALA A 16 -18.17 -24.36 28.24
C ALA A 16 -18.95 -23.12 27.82
N ARG A 17 -20.28 -23.20 27.83
CA ARG A 17 -21.16 -22.13 27.32
C ARG A 17 -22.23 -21.74 28.31
N SER A 18 -22.64 -20.48 28.27
CA SER A 18 -23.73 -19.91 29.05
C SER A 18 -24.43 -18.86 28.21
N SER A 19 -25.77 -18.78 28.32
CA SER A 19 -26.54 -17.73 27.65
C SER A 19 -27.63 -17.18 28.54
N GLY A 20 -27.94 -15.90 28.36
CA GLY A 20 -29.07 -15.23 28.98
C GLY A 20 -29.89 -14.53 27.91
N HIS A 21 -31.19 -14.86 27.83
CA HIS A 21 -32.09 -14.29 26.84
C HIS A 21 -33.04 -13.27 27.48
N TYR A 22 -33.38 -12.21 26.73
CA TYR A 22 -34.32 -11.16 27.16
C TYR A 22 -33.93 -10.49 28.49
N LEU A 23 -32.64 -10.35 28.76
CA LEU A 23 -32.15 -9.76 29.99
C LEU A 23 -32.56 -8.29 30.06
N ARG A 24 -33.23 -7.90 31.14
CA ARG A 24 -33.75 -6.54 31.34
C ARG A 24 -32.66 -5.59 31.83
N VAL A 25 -31.62 -5.42 31.00
CA VAL A 25 -30.48 -4.55 31.22
C VAL A 25 -30.19 -3.73 29.95
N HIS A 26 -29.53 -2.58 30.10
CA HIS A 26 -29.33 -1.66 28.98
C HIS A 26 -28.27 -2.20 28.02
N TYR A 27 -28.69 -2.58 26.81
CA TYR A 27 -27.83 -3.15 25.76
C TYR A 27 -26.47 -2.44 25.61
N LYS A 28 -26.47 -1.11 25.46
CA LYS A 28 -25.23 -0.37 25.21
C LYS A 28 -24.24 -0.49 26.37
N ASN A 29 -24.73 -0.50 27.61
CA ASN A 29 -23.87 -0.59 28.78
C ASN A 29 -23.28 -2.00 28.88
N THR A 30 -24.13 -3.01 28.69
CA THR A 30 -23.72 -4.41 28.72
C THR A 30 -22.72 -4.73 27.62
N ARG A 31 -22.85 -4.15 26.42
CA ARG A 31 -21.88 -4.29 25.34
C ARG A 31 -20.52 -3.72 25.71
N GLU A 32 -20.45 -2.53 26.31
CA GLU A 32 -19.15 -1.96 26.72
C GLU A 32 -18.53 -2.78 27.87
N THR A 33 -19.33 -3.26 28.82
CA THR A 33 -18.83 -4.13 29.91
C THR A 33 -18.34 -5.48 29.37
N ALA A 34 -19.09 -6.12 28.47
CA ALA A 34 -18.69 -7.37 27.83
C ALA A 34 -17.39 -7.20 27.03
N ALA A 35 -17.26 -6.11 26.28
CA ALA A 35 -16.04 -5.80 25.55
C ALA A 35 -14.83 -5.57 26.47
N ALA A 36 -15.05 -5.09 27.70
CA ALA A 36 -13.98 -4.88 28.68
C ALA A 36 -13.45 -6.19 29.27
N VAL A 37 -14.30 -7.22 29.42
CA VAL A 37 -13.90 -8.53 29.98
C VAL A 37 -13.56 -9.58 28.91
N SER A 38 -13.78 -9.28 27.64
CA SER A 38 -13.47 -10.19 26.53
C SER A 38 -11.99 -10.56 26.50
N GLY A 39 -11.68 -11.86 26.44
CA GLY A 39 -10.31 -12.37 26.41
C GLY A 39 -9.58 -12.40 27.77
N MET A 40 -10.23 -12.01 28.87
CA MET A 40 -9.64 -12.13 30.21
C MET A 40 -9.68 -13.57 30.72
N ASN A 41 -8.74 -13.93 31.59
CA ASN A 41 -8.89 -15.09 32.47
C ASN A 41 -10.12 -14.90 33.36
N LEU A 42 -10.85 -15.98 33.62
CA LEU A 42 -12.12 -15.97 34.33
C LEU A 42 -12.02 -15.34 35.73
N GLN A 43 -11.00 -15.70 36.52
CA GLN A 43 -10.78 -15.16 37.87
C GLN A 43 -10.49 -13.66 37.83
N LYS A 44 -9.67 -13.22 36.87
CA LYS A 44 -9.41 -11.80 36.65
C LYS A 44 -10.67 -11.02 36.26
N ALA A 45 -11.55 -11.64 35.47
CA ALA A 45 -12.82 -11.03 35.08
C ALA A 45 -13.76 -10.85 36.28
N PHE A 46 -13.85 -11.81 37.20
CA PHE A 46 -14.62 -11.66 38.44
C PHE A 46 -14.12 -10.50 39.30
N ILE A 47 -12.81 -10.44 39.54
CA ILE A 47 -12.18 -9.36 40.32
C ILE A 47 -12.45 -8.00 39.66
N PHE A 48 -12.29 -7.90 38.33
CA PHE A 48 -12.57 -6.66 37.60
C PHE A 48 -14.05 -6.24 37.73
N LEU A 49 -14.98 -7.18 37.55
CA LEU A 49 -16.41 -6.90 37.66
C LEU A 49 -16.80 -6.45 39.08
N ASP A 50 -16.28 -7.11 40.12
CA ASP A 50 -16.53 -6.73 41.52
C ASP A 50 -15.94 -5.34 41.82
N ASN A 51 -14.72 -5.05 41.35
CA ASN A 51 -14.11 -3.72 41.46
C ASN A 51 -14.92 -2.64 40.72
N VAL A 52 -15.53 -2.96 39.57
CA VAL A 52 -16.42 -2.02 38.85
C VAL A 52 -17.71 -1.79 39.63
N ALA A 53 -18.27 -2.82 40.28
CA ALA A 53 -19.45 -2.69 41.13
C ALA A 53 -19.18 -1.74 42.32
N GLU A 54 -17.98 -1.82 42.90
CA GLU A 54 -17.49 -0.95 43.98
C GLU A 54 -16.92 0.40 43.50
N LYS A 55 -16.89 0.64 42.18
CA LYS A 55 -16.33 1.83 41.51
C LYS A 55 -14.82 2.05 41.71
N ARG A 56 -14.08 1.00 42.07
CA ARG A 56 -12.62 1.00 42.16
C ARG A 56 -11.94 0.91 40.79
N GLN A 57 -12.56 0.22 39.83
CA GLN A 57 -12.16 0.18 38.43
C GLN A 57 -13.31 0.64 37.53
N ILE A 58 -13.01 1.09 36.31
CA ILE A 58 -14.00 1.66 35.39
C ILE A 58 -14.17 0.81 34.13
N VAL A 59 -15.39 0.79 33.56
CA VAL A 59 -15.61 0.23 32.23
C VAL A 59 -15.32 1.33 31.19
N PRO A 60 -14.40 1.11 30.25
CA PRO A 60 -14.17 2.06 29.16
C PRO A 60 -15.35 2.06 28.19
N PHE A 61 -15.90 3.24 27.87
CA PHE A 61 -16.97 3.36 26.87
C PHE A 61 -16.34 3.82 25.55
N ARG A 62 -16.27 2.93 24.56
CA ARG A 62 -15.60 3.18 23.28
C ARG A 62 -16.57 3.43 22.13
N ARG A 63 -17.59 2.59 21.96
CA ARG A 63 -18.55 2.72 20.84
C ARG A 63 -19.74 3.61 21.19
N HIS A 64 -20.23 3.49 22.43
CA HIS A 64 -21.42 4.21 22.88
C HIS A 64 -21.07 5.31 23.89
N ASN A 65 -20.21 6.26 23.48
CA ASN A 65 -19.61 7.28 24.34
C ASN A 65 -20.21 8.69 24.23
N GLY A 66 -21.27 8.89 23.43
CA GLY A 66 -21.97 10.18 23.33
C GLY A 66 -22.53 10.65 24.68
N GLY A 67 -22.07 11.80 25.18
CA GLY A 67 -22.47 12.33 26.49
C GLY A 67 -21.93 11.56 27.70
N VAL A 68 -20.91 10.72 27.51
CA VAL A 68 -20.23 10.04 28.63
C VAL A 68 -19.17 10.96 29.23
N GLY A 69 -19.19 11.12 30.56
CA GLY A 69 -18.21 11.92 31.29
C GLY A 69 -16.79 11.34 31.20
N ARG A 70 -15.80 12.21 31.43
CA ARG A 70 -14.38 11.81 31.51
C ARG A 70 -14.03 11.42 32.95
N HIS A 71 -13.13 10.46 33.12
CA HIS A 71 -12.66 10.04 34.45
C HIS A 71 -11.21 9.55 34.44
N ALA A 72 -10.46 9.77 35.52
CA ALA A 72 -9.03 9.44 35.58
C ALA A 72 -8.74 7.93 35.44
N GLN A 73 -9.58 7.07 36.02
CA GLN A 73 -9.46 5.60 35.91
C GLN A 73 -9.50 5.11 34.45
N ALA A 74 -10.09 5.86 33.52
CA ALA A 74 -10.17 5.45 32.11
C ALA A 74 -8.80 5.42 31.41
N LYS A 75 -7.79 6.09 31.99
CA LYS A 75 -6.41 6.12 31.47
C LYS A 75 -5.79 4.72 31.39
N GLU A 76 -6.13 3.81 32.32
CA GLU A 76 -5.70 2.40 32.30
C GLU A 76 -6.01 1.73 30.95
N PHE A 77 -7.15 2.09 30.35
CA PHE A 77 -7.64 1.54 29.08
C PHE A 77 -7.27 2.39 27.86
N LYS A 78 -6.33 3.33 28.01
CA LYS A 78 -5.90 4.31 26.98
C LYS A 78 -7.09 5.08 26.39
N THR A 79 -8.06 5.44 27.22
CA THR A 79 -9.22 6.26 26.83
C THR A 79 -9.51 7.33 27.88
N THR A 80 -10.34 8.31 27.53
CA THR A 80 -10.71 9.42 28.41
C THR A 80 -12.09 9.26 29.04
N GLN A 81 -12.94 8.38 28.51
CA GLN A 81 -14.35 8.24 28.89
C GLN A 81 -14.68 6.83 29.40
N GLY A 82 -15.48 6.76 30.47
CA GLY A 82 -15.91 5.50 31.06
C GLY A 82 -17.03 5.68 32.09
N ARG A 83 -17.65 4.58 32.52
CA ARG A 83 -18.69 4.56 33.58
C ARG A 83 -18.62 3.27 34.40
N TRP A 84 -19.44 3.20 35.45
CA TRP A 84 -19.65 2.01 36.30
C TRP A 84 -21.07 1.45 36.13
N PRO A 85 -21.34 0.65 35.08
CA PRO A 85 -22.67 0.13 34.80
C PRO A 85 -23.02 -1.05 35.73
N VAL A 86 -23.29 -0.78 37.00
CA VAL A 86 -23.51 -1.78 38.08
C VAL A 86 -24.54 -2.85 37.69
N LYS A 87 -25.64 -2.47 37.02
CA LYS A 87 -26.65 -3.45 36.59
C LYS A 87 -26.08 -4.42 35.54
N SER A 88 -25.35 -3.94 34.54
CA SER A 88 -24.72 -4.78 33.52
C SER A 88 -23.68 -5.72 34.12
N VAL A 89 -22.90 -5.22 35.07
CA VAL A 89 -21.91 -6.00 35.81
C VAL A 89 -22.55 -7.18 36.53
N LYS A 90 -23.65 -6.96 37.29
CA LYS A 90 -24.36 -8.03 38.00
C LYS A 90 -24.83 -9.14 37.04
N PHE A 91 -25.51 -8.79 35.96
CA PHE A 91 -25.98 -9.78 34.98
C PHE A 91 -24.84 -10.56 34.31
N LEU A 92 -23.72 -9.90 33.97
CA LEU A 92 -22.57 -10.58 33.37
C LEU A 92 -21.84 -11.48 34.37
N ARG A 93 -21.71 -11.05 35.63
CA ARG A 93 -21.12 -11.83 36.71
C ARG A 93 -21.92 -13.11 36.97
N ASP A 94 -23.24 -13.01 37.02
CA ASP A 94 -24.12 -14.18 37.22
C ASP A 94 -24.02 -15.17 36.06
N LEU A 95 -23.93 -14.67 34.82
CA LEU A 95 -23.75 -15.52 33.63
C LEU A 95 -22.36 -16.18 33.58
N LEU A 96 -21.31 -15.49 34.02
CA LEU A 96 -19.96 -16.05 34.14
C LEU A 96 -19.91 -17.13 35.22
N LYS A 97 -20.58 -16.93 36.36
CA LYS A 97 -20.70 -17.96 37.40
C LYS A 97 -21.45 -19.20 36.90
N ASN A 98 -22.49 -19.01 36.08
CA ASN A 98 -23.15 -20.15 35.42
C ASN A 98 -22.21 -20.85 34.43
N ALA A 99 -21.43 -20.08 33.65
CA ALA A 99 -20.45 -20.63 32.73
C ALA A 99 -19.34 -21.41 33.45
N GLU A 100 -18.89 -20.93 34.61
CA GLU A 100 -17.96 -21.59 35.53
C GLU A 100 -18.51 -22.95 35.99
N SER A 101 -19.74 -22.99 36.53
CA SER A 101 -20.35 -24.27 36.92
C SER A 101 -20.52 -25.25 35.74
N ASN A 102 -20.80 -24.75 34.53
CA ASN A 102 -20.86 -25.59 33.33
C ASN A 102 -19.47 -26.07 32.88
N ALA A 103 -18.41 -25.31 33.16
CA ALA A 103 -17.02 -25.67 32.88
C ALA A 103 -16.56 -26.78 33.83
N GLU A 104 -16.84 -26.65 35.13
CA GLU A 104 -16.60 -27.70 36.13
C GLU A 104 -17.28 -29.02 35.75
N ALA A 105 -18.56 -28.95 35.39
CA ALA A 105 -19.34 -30.13 34.98
C ALA A 105 -18.78 -30.82 33.73
N LYS A 106 -18.08 -30.08 32.87
CA LYS A 106 -17.41 -30.60 31.66
C LYS A 106 -15.95 -30.99 31.89
N GLY A 107 -15.44 -30.84 33.11
CA GLY A 107 -14.05 -31.13 33.47
C GLY A 107 -13.04 -30.21 32.79
N LEU A 108 -13.39 -28.93 32.59
CA LEU A 108 -12.43 -27.89 32.25
C LEU A 108 -11.72 -27.41 33.52
N ASP A 109 -10.45 -27.03 33.40
CA ASP A 109 -9.75 -26.34 34.47
C ASP A 109 -10.23 -24.88 34.61
N VAL A 110 -10.99 -24.61 35.68
CA VAL A 110 -11.60 -23.31 35.97
C VAL A 110 -10.57 -22.23 36.28
N GLU A 111 -9.43 -22.60 36.88
CA GLU A 111 -8.41 -21.62 37.29
C GLU A 111 -7.72 -21.01 36.06
N SER A 112 -7.42 -21.84 35.06
CA SER A 112 -6.79 -21.41 33.82
C SER A 112 -7.80 -20.96 32.74
N ALA A 113 -9.10 -21.21 32.93
CA ALA A 113 -10.14 -20.86 31.96
C ALA A 113 -10.12 -19.38 31.52
N LYS A 114 -10.26 -19.15 30.21
CA LYS A 114 -10.36 -17.83 29.60
C LYS A 114 -11.71 -17.60 28.97
N ILE A 115 -12.17 -16.35 28.96
CA ILE A 115 -13.34 -15.92 28.19
C ILE A 115 -12.94 -15.87 26.72
N LEU A 116 -13.21 -16.95 25.99
CA LEU A 116 -12.90 -17.06 24.57
C LEU A 116 -13.73 -16.07 23.75
N ASN A 117 -15.04 -16.06 24.00
CA ASN A 117 -15.95 -15.19 23.28
C ASN A 117 -17.12 -14.75 24.16
N ILE A 118 -17.45 -13.46 24.10
CA ILE A 118 -18.61 -12.88 24.77
C ILE A 118 -19.35 -11.95 23.82
N VAL A 119 -20.61 -12.27 23.55
CA VAL A 119 -21.43 -11.55 22.58
C VAL A 119 -22.67 -11.01 23.26
N VAL A 120 -22.98 -9.74 22.98
CA VAL A 120 -24.19 -9.07 23.45
C VAL A 120 -25.00 -8.67 22.22
N GLN A 121 -26.21 -9.19 22.10
CA GLN A 121 -27.14 -8.87 21.00
C GLN A 121 -28.33 -8.07 21.52
N GLN A 122 -28.97 -7.29 20.65
CA GLN A 122 -30.18 -6.56 21.01
C GLN A 122 -31.36 -7.54 21.10
N ALA A 123 -32.14 -7.43 22.18
CA ALA A 123 -33.41 -8.15 22.31
C ALA A 123 -34.58 -7.24 21.86
N PRO A 124 -35.75 -7.82 21.53
CA PRO A 124 -36.96 -7.06 21.24
C PRO A 124 -37.24 -5.98 22.30
N ARG A 125 -37.50 -4.75 21.84
CA ARG A 125 -37.76 -3.60 22.72
C ARG A 125 -39.09 -3.78 23.43
N THR A 126 -39.16 -3.45 24.72
CA THR A 126 -40.45 -3.34 25.41
C THR A 126 -40.92 -1.89 25.39
N PHE A 127 -42.24 -1.70 25.26
CA PHE A 127 -42.82 -0.38 25.04
C PHE A 127 -43.62 0.06 26.27
N ARG A 128 -43.35 1.28 26.74
CA ARG A 128 -44.18 2.02 27.69
C ARG A 128 -44.52 3.39 27.08
N ARG A 129 -45.48 4.08 27.66
CA ARG A 129 -45.91 5.42 27.22
C ARG A 129 -45.34 6.47 28.16
N THR A 130 -44.92 7.61 27.60
CA THR A 130 -44.63 8.83 28.36
C THR A 130 -45.49 9.96 27.84
N TYR A 131 -46.28 10.55 28.72
CA TYR A 131 -47.12 11.70 28.44
C TYR A 131 -46.29 12.98 28.40
N ARG A 132 -46.57 13.84 27.43
CA ARG A 132 -45.87 15.11 27.19
C ARG A 132 -46.89 16.24 27.12
N ALA A 133 -46.38 17.47 27.12
CA ALA A 133 -47.19 18.67 26.98
C ALA A 133 -48.13 18.60 25.75
N HIS A 134 -49.28 19.27 25.86
CA HIS A 134 -50.32 19.33 24.83
C HIS A 134 -50.86 17.95 24.41
N GLY A 135 -51.00 17.02 25.36
CA GLY A 135 -51.62 15.71 25.12
C GLY A 135 -50.78 14.74 24.26
N ARG A 136 -49.54 15.09 23.92
CA ARG A 136 -48.66 14.24 23.12
C ARG A 136 -48.22 12.99 23.89
N ILE A 137 -48.20 11.84 23.22
CA ILE A 137 -47.74 10.56 23.79
C ILE A 137 -46.49 10.11 23.04
N ASN A 138 -45.36 10.03 23.75
CA ASN A 138 -44.11 9.53 23.19
C ASN A 138 -43.80 8.11 23.70
N PRO A 139 -43.08 7.30 22.92
CA PRO A 139 -42.68 5.95 23.33
C PRO A 139 -41.51 5.99 24.33
N TYR A 140 -41.65 5.31 25.45
CA TYR A 140 -40.59 5.03 26.42
C TYR A 140 -40.15 3.57 26.30
N LYS A 141 -39.14 3.35 25.45
CA LYS A 141 -38.69 2.01 25.06
C LYS A 141 -37.61 1.51 26.02
N SER A 142 -37.70 0.25 26.46
CA SER A 142 -36.54 -0.44 27.02
C SER A 142 -35.74 -1.11 25.90
N SER A 143 -34.44 -1.24 26.11
CA SER A 143 -33.51 -1.89 25.18
C SER A 143 -32.82 -3.07 25.88
N PRO A 144 -33.53 -4.21 26.08
CA PRO A 144 -32.97 -5.42 26.67
C PRO A 144 -31.93 -6.06 25.73
N CYS A 145 -31.22 -7.07 26.22
CA CYS A 145 -30.21 -7.78 25.43
C CYS A 145 -30.24 -9.30 25.64
N HIS A 146 -29.72 -10.02 24.65
CA HIS A 146 -29.27 -11.40 24.77
C HIS A 146 -27.76 -11.40 25.00
N VAL A 147 -27.26 -12.28 25.85
CA VAL A 147 -25.82 -12.43 26.12
C VAL A 147 -25.45 -13.89 25.96
N GLU A 148 -24.34 -14.14 25.28
CA GLU A 148 -23.77 -15.45 25.06
C GLU A 148 -22.29 -15.42 25.47
N ILE A 149 -21.85 -16.44 26.21
CA ILE A 149 -20.49 -16.56 26.74
C ILE A 149 -19.97 -17.96 26.40
N HIS A 150 -18.74 -18.01 25.91
CA HIS A 150 -17.95 -19.23 25.73
C HIS A 150 -16.65 -19.11 26.53
N LEU A 151 -16.40 -20.11 27.36
CA LEU A 151 -15.14 -20.33 28.05
C LEU A 151 -14.35 -21.41 27.32
N SER A 152 -13.03 -21.28 27.30
CA SER A 152 -12.13 -22.32 26.81
C SER A 152 -10.91 -22.41 27.73
N GLU A 153 -10.23 -23.55 27.67
CA GLU A 153 -8.88 -23.67 28.21
C GLU A 153 -7.90 -22.80 27.38
N PRO A 154 -6.80 -22.34 27.99
CA PRO A 154 -5.74 -21.67 27.26
C PRO A 154 -5.08 -22.67 26.31
N THR A 155 -4.95 -22.29 25.04
CA THR A 155 -4.31 -23.08 24.01
C THR A 155 -2.84 -23.30 24.40
N ALA A 156 -2.35 -24.54 24.35
CA ALA A 156 -0.91 -24.82 24.47
C ALA A 156 -0.16 -23.96 23.44
N GLU A 157 0.99 -23.40 23.82
CA GLU A 157 1.79 -22.53 22.96
C GLU A 157 2.27 -23.29 21.72
N VAL A 158 1.42 -23.37 20.70
CA VAL A 158 1.86 -23.67 19.34
C VAL A 158 2.68 -22.47 18.92
N SER A 159 3.96 -22.69 18.63
CA SER A 159 4.84 -21.66 18.09
C SER A 159 4.11 -20.98 16.95
N LYS A 160 3.77 -19.68 17.14
CA LYS A 160 3.14 -18.89 16.10
C LYS A 160 3.94 -19.09 14.83
N ALA A 161 3.31 -19.61 13.77
CA ALA A 161 3.79 -19.34 12.44
C ALA A 161 4.01 -17.83 12.39
N VAL A 162 5.22 -17.40 12.00
CA VAL A 162 5.59 -15.99 11.97
C VAL A 162 4.82 -15.32 10.83
N SER A 163 3.52 -15.14 11.02
CA SER A 163 2.74 -14.15 10.29
C SER A 163 3.10 -12.83 10.95
N ALA A 164 4.09 -12.16 10.39
CA ALA A 164 4.36 -10.77 10.70
C ALA A 164 3.01 -10.03 10.60
N VAL A 165 2.54 -9.47 11.71
CA VAL A 165 1.51 -8.45 11.66
C VAL A 165 2.17 -7.31 10.91
N GLU A 166 1.92 -7.22 9.61
CA GLU A 166 2.44 -6.10 8.83
C GLU A 166 1.91 -4.82 9.49
N PRO A 167 2.79 -3.90 9.92
CA PRO A 167 2.33 -2.64 10.46
C PRO A 167 1.45 -1.97 9.41
N ARG A 168 0.38 -1.29 9.83
CA ARG A 168 -0.35 -0.38 8.93
C ARG A 168 0.62 0.72 8.51
N LEU A 169 1.26 0.50 7.38
CA LEU A 169 2.20 1.42 6.77
C LEU A 169 1.40 2.61 6.25
N ASN A 170 1.88 3.83 6.52
CA ASN A 170 1.35 5.01 5.85
C ASN A 170 1.55 4.85 4.33
N ARG A 171 0.66 5.42 3.49
CA ARG A 171 0.78 5.45 2.01
C ARG A 171 2.21 5.71 1.53
N ARG A 172 2.93 6.61 2.20
CA ARG A 172 4.35 6.92 1.95
C ARG A 172 5.32 5.74 2.18
N GLN A 173 5.12 4.99 3.25
CA GLN A 173 5.90 3.77 3.51
C GLN A 173 5.51 2.66 2.55
N LEU A 174 4.27 2.65 2.07
CA LEU A 174 3.80 1.76 1.01
C LEU A 174 4.52 2.05 -0.32
N ALA A 175 4.67 3.32 -0.72
CA ALA A 175 5.41 3.71 -1.92
C ALA A 175 6.88 3.23 -1.87
N LYS A 176 7.56 3.37 -0.73
CA LYS A 176 8.90 2.80 -0.53
C LYS A 176 8.91 1.28 -0.61
N LYS A 177 7.92 0.60 -0.02
CA LYS A 177 7.80 -0.86 -0.11
C LYS A 177 7.56 -1.31 -1.55
N ARG A 178 6.83 -0.53 -2.37
CA ARG A 178 6.62 -0.82 -3.81
C ARG A 178 7.92 -0.76 -4.60
N VAL A 179 8.70 0.31 -4.44
CA VAL A 179 10.02 0.43 -5.11
C VAL A 179 11.00 -0.62 -4.58
N ALA A 180 11.04 -0.88 -3.26
CA ALA A 180 11.88 -1.94 -2.72
C ALA A 180 11.46 -3.34 -3.18
N ALA A 181 10.14 -3.59 -3.33
CA ALA A 181 9.61 -4.84 -3.86
C ALA A 181 9.91 -5.02 -5.35
N SER A 182 9.99 -3.94 -6.14
CA SER A 182 10.40 -4.03 -7.54
C SER A 182 11.89 -4.37 -7.69
N HIS A 183 12.72 -3.99 -6.72
CA HIS A 183 14.16 -4.26 -6.70
C HIS A 183 14.56 -5.53 -5.92
N THR A 184 13.64 -6.16 -5.17
CA THR A 184 13.98 -7.34 -4.35
C THR A 184 13.61 -8.63 -5.05
N TRP A 185 14.63 -9.48 -5.20
CA TRP A 185 14.48 -10.86 -5.63
C TRP A 185 13.67 -11.63 -4.59
N PRO A 186 12.53 -12.28 -4.92
CA PRO A 186 11.93 -13.25 -4.02
C PRO A 186 12.91 -14.42 -3.90
N SER A 187 13.63 -14.49 -2.79
CA SER A 187 14.42 -15.65 -2.44
C SER A 187 13.47 -16.84 -2.31
N LEU A 188 13.45 -17.74 -3.31
CA LEU A 188 13.57 -19.20 -3.14
C LEU A 188 13.00 -20.09 -4.28
N LEU A 189 12.44 -19.62 -5.40
CA LEU A 189 11.78 -20.57 -6.34
C LEU A 189 12.09 -20.52 -7.84
N SER A 190 12.88 -19.59 -8.38
CA SER A 190 13.48 -19.74 -9.73
C SER A 190 14.51 -18.65 -10.00
N ALA A 191 15.65 -19.00 -10.59
CA ALA A 191 16.58 -18.04 -11.19
C ALA A 191 15.85 -17.15 -12.22
N PRO A 192 16.34 -15.93 -12.51
CA PRO A 192 15.80 -15.10 -13.59
C PRO A 192 15.76 -15.95 -14.86
N MET A 193 14.64 -15.94 -15.58
CA MET A 193 14.62 -16.54 -16.91
C MET A 193 15.55 -15.72 -17.81
N VAL A 194 16.52 -16.38 -18.45
CA VAL A 194 17.50 -15.71 -19.30
C VAL A 194 16.79 -15.05 -20.48
N LEU A 195 17.11 -13.79 -20.74
CA LEU A 195 16.66 -13.09 -21.93
C LEU A 195 17.60 -13.43 -23.10
N HIS A 196 17.05 -14.02 -24.16
CA HIS A 196 17.75 -14.25 -25.41
C HIS A 196 17.36 -13.18 -26.42
N GLY A 197 18.34 -12.67 -27.17
CA GLY A 197 18.11 -11.58 -28.13
C GLY A 197 19.39 -10.99 -28.71
N ALA A 198 19.23 -9.88 -29.42
CA ALA A 198 20.30 -9.12 -30.05
C ALA A 198 20.50 -7.77 -29.35
N LEU A 199 21.75 -7.30 -29.35
CA LEU A 199 22.12 -5.93 -28.98
C LEU A 199 22.48 -5.16 -30.25
N ALA A 200 21.96 -3.95 -30.36
CA ALA A 200 22.27 -3.03 -31.45
C ALA A 200 22.20 -1.59 -30.96
N LEU A 201 22.57 -0.64 -31.83
CA LEU A 201 22.42 0.79 -31.56
C LEU A 201 21.13 1.30 -32.21
N TYR A 202 20.36 2.12 -31.49
CA TYR A 202 19.21 2.84 -32.06
C TYR A 202 19.56 4.30 -32.39
N GLN A 203 20.64 4.81 -31.80
CA GLN A 203 21.18 6.14 -32.06
C GLN A 203 22.71 6.05 -32.09
N THR A 204 23.35 6.83 -32.97
CA THR A 204 24.81 6.95 -33.05
C THR A 204 25.31 8.37 -32.79
N SER A 205 24.45 9.38 -32.97
CA SER A 205 24.73 10.80 -32.76
C SER A 205 23.53 11.46 -32.05
N PRO A 206 23.73 12.40 -31.12
CA PRO A 206 25.02 12.93 -30.65
C PRO A 206 25.80 11.95 -29.76
N VAL A 207 25.13 10.91 -29.24
CA VAL A 207 25.72 9.83 -28.44
C VAL A 207 25.19 8.50 -28.95
N SER A 208 26.05 7.49 -28.95
CA SER A 208 25.67 6.12 -29.29
C SER A 208 24.89 5.47 -28.15
N LEU A 209 23.63 5.12 -28.41
CA LEU A 209 22.73 4.52 -27.42
C LEU A 209 22.32 3.11 -27.86
N PRO A 210 22.61 2.07 -27.04
CA PRO A 210 22.26 0.70 -27.35
C PRO A 210 20.82 0.37 -26.96
N TYR A 211 20.29 -0.69 -27.56
CA TYR A 211 19.08 -1.35 -27.12
C TYR A 211 19.26 -2.87 -27.22
N PHE A 212 18.51 -3.59 -26.38
CA PHE A 212 18.34 -5.03 -26.48
C PHE A 212 16.98 -5.35 -27.08
N GLU A 213 16.92 -6.33 -27.98
CA GLU A 213 15.68 -6.83 -28.55
C GLU A 213 15.66 -8.36 -28.54
N THR A 214 14.55 -8.94 -28.07
CA THR A 214 14.39 -10.41 -27.98
C THR A 214 14.28 -11.09 -29.34
N ASN A 215 13.26 -10.77 -30.16
CA ASN A 215 13.10 -11.35 -31.49
C ASN A 215 12.70 -10.29 -32.53
N GLY A 216 13.71 -9.83 -33.29
CA GLY A 216 13.56 -8.83 -34.34
C GLY A 216 12.45 -9.12 -35.37
N HIS A 217 12.23 -10.39 -35.70
CA HIS A 217 11.32 -10.80 -36.78
C HIS A 217 9.85 -10.53 -36.47
N PHE A 218 9.48 -10.41 -35.20
CA PHE A 218 8.10 -10.14 -34.83
C PHE A 218 7.65 -8.74 -35.28
N PRO A 219 6.47 -8.60 -35.89
CA PRO A 219 6.01 -7.33 -36.42
C PRO A 219 5.68 -6.31 -35.32
N ASN A 220 5.22 -6.79 -34.15
CA ASN A 220 4.84 -5.92 -33.04
C ASN A 220 6.01 -5.73 -32.06
N LYS A 221 6.10 -4.54 -31.45
CA LYS A 221 7.17 -4.16 -30.52
C LYS A 221 6.58 -3.66 -29.20
N LEU A 222 7.06 -4.21 -28.09
CA LEU A 222 6.83 -3.67 -26.76
C LEU A 222 8.14 -3.05 -26.28
N ILE A 223 8.18 -1.73 -26.21
CA ILE A 223 9.33 -0.99 -25.69
C ILE A 223 9.15 -0.85 -24.19
N PHE A 224 10.01 -1.53 -23.43
CA PHE A 224 10.02 -1.52 -21.98
C PHE A 224 10.92 -0.41 -21.46
N VAL A 225 10.36 0.52 -20.69
CA VAL A 225 11.05 1.65 -20.09
C VAL A 225 11.21 1.39 -18.60
N ALA A 226 12.45 1.12 -18.19
CA ALA A 226 12.79 0.78 -16.81
C ALA A 226 12.80 2.01 -15.88
N GLY A 227 12.93 1.78 -14.58
CA GLY A 227 13.05 2.86 -13.60
C GLY A 227 14.41 3.56 -13.65
N LEU A 228 14.54 4.70 -12.97
CA LEU A 228 15.72 5.59 -13.02
C LEU A 228 17.06 4.86 -12.81
N THR A 229 17.09 3.90 -11.89
CA THR A 229 18.29 3.16 -11.48
C THR A 229 18.51 1.85 -12.22
N ASP A 230 17.61 1.50 -13.14
CA ASP A 230 17.60 0.22 -13.84
C ASP A 230 18.16 0.35 -15.26
N THR A 231 18.54 -0.77 -15.85
CA THR A 231 18.96 -0.88 -17.25
C THR A 231 18.59 -2.27 -17.79
N ILE A 232 19.11 -2.67 -18.95
CA ILE A 232 18.80 -3.92 -19.64
C ILE A 232 18.90 -5.12 -18.67
N GLY A 233 17.81 -5.87 -18.56
CA GLY A 233 17.76 -7.16 -17.85
C GLY A 233 17.74 -7.05 -16.32
N VAL A 234 17.64 -5.85 -15.74
CA VAL A 234 17.58 -5.66 -14.29
C VAL A 234 16.23 -6.11 -13.71
N VAL A 235 15.13 -5.87 -14.44
CA VAL A 235 13.78 -6.15 -13.94
C VAL A 235 13.47 -7.67 -14.01
N PRO A 236 13.22 -8.35 -12.87
CA PRO A 236 13.21 -9.82 -12.78
C PRO A 236 12.18 -10.55 -13.65
N TYR A 237 11.03 -9.92 -13.93
CA TYR A 237 9.93 -10.56 -14.63
C TYR A 237 10.05 -10.49 -16.16
N LEU A 238 11.04 -9.76 -16.69
CA LEU A 238 11.14 -9.50 -18.13
C LEU A 238 11.30 -10.75 -18.97
N GLY A 239 12.01 -11.77 -18.47
CA GLY A 239 12.09 -13.05 -19.17
C GLY A 239 10.72 -13.70 -19.36
N ARG A 240 9.89 -13.74 -18.30
CA ARG A 240 8.52 -14.28 -18.40
C ARG A 240 7.62 -13.43 -19.28
N LEU A 241 7.80 -12.10 -19.22
CA LEU A 241 7.08 -11.18 -20.11
C LEU A 241 7.44 -11.43 -21.58
N ALA A 242 8.73 -11.55 -21.91
CA ALA A 242 9.17 -11.86 -23.27
C ALA A 242 8.53 -13.14 -23.80
N HIS A 243 8.51 -14.22 -23.00
CA HIS A 243 7.87 -15.47 -23.40
C HIS A 243 6.33 -15.36 -23.56
N ALA A 244 5.67 -14.51 -22.78
CA ALA A 244 4.25 -14.23 -22.97
C ALA A 244 3.99 -13.43 -24.26
N LEU A 245 4.87 -12.48 -24.58
CA LEU A 245 4.80 -11.64 -25.78
C LEU A 245 5.05 -12.43 -27.07
N GLU A 246 5.88 -13.47 -27.05
CA GLU A 246 6.10 -14.37 -28.20
C GLU A 246 4.79 -14.91 -28.77
N LYS A 247 3.84 -15.28 -27.89
CA LYS A 247 2.53 -15.82 -28.29
C LYS A 247 1.63 -14.79 -28.99
N LEU A 248 1.96 -13.51 -28.85
CA LEU A 248 1.26 -12.38 -29.44
C LEU A 248 2.06 -11.77 -30.60
N GLU A 249 3.15 -12.41 -31.01
CA GLU A 249 4.08 -11.90 -32.03
C GLU A 249 4.60 -10.49 -31.67
N TYR A 250 4.93 -10.28 -30.40
CA TYR A 250 5.59 -9.10 -29.89
C TYR A 250 7.05 -9.39 -29.55
N SER A 251 7.93 -8.49 -29.97
CA SER A 251 9.31 -8.43 -29.49
C SER A 251 9.42 -7.50 -28.28
N LEU A 252 10.04 -7.96 -27.20
CA LEU A 252 10.45 -7.10 -26.09
C LEU A 252 11.71 -6.32 -26.48
N VAL A 253 11.63 -4.99 -26.39
CA VAL A 253 12.70 -4.03 -26.68
C VAL A 253 13.05 -3.28 -25.39
N GLN A 254 14.33 -3.18 -25.05
CA GLN A 254 14.85 -2.43 -23.90
C GLN A 254 15.91 -1.43 -24.37
N PRO A 255 15.56 -0.14 -24.55
CA PRO A 255 16.53 0.91 -24.84
C PRO A 255 17.35 1.25 -23.60
N VAL A 256 18.62 1.60 -23.79
CA VAL A 256 19.44 2.28 -22.79
C VAL A 256 19.40 3.77 -23.06
N LYS A 257 18.92 4.55 -22.09
CA LYS A 257 18.82 6.01 -22.17
C LYS A 257 20.05 6.67 -21.55
N GLY A 258 20.32 7.92 -21.93
CA GLY A 258 21.37 8.73 -21.29
C GLY A 258 21.11 9.00 -19.80
N SER A 259 19.85 8.89 -19.37
CA SER A 259 19.44 9.05 -17.97
C SER A 259 19.52 7.77 -17.13
N ASP A 260 19.71 6.59 -17.72
CA ASP A 260 19.71 5.34 -16.96
C ASP A 260 20.79 5.35 -15.86
N LEU A 261 20.60 4.50 -14.85
CA LEU A 261 21.50 4.35 -13.70
C LEU A 261 21.63 5.65 -12.89
N GLY A 262 22.74 6.38 -13.02
CA GLY A 262 22.99 7.63 -12.29
C GLY A 262 22.83 8.88 -13.18
N GLY A 263 22.58 8.71 -14.48
CA GLY A 263 22.48 9.81 -15.44
C GLY A 263 21.28 10.72 -15.17
N PHE A 264 20.22 10.15 -14.58
CA PHE A 264 18.94 10.82 -14.37
C PHE A 264 19.01 12.07 -13.49
N GLY A 265 20.07 12.25 -12.70
CA GLY A 265 20.24 13.45 -11.89
C GLY A 265 20.58 14.70 -12.72
N LEU A 266 21.09 14.51 -13.94
CA LEU A 266 21.55 15.58 -14.83
C LEU A 266 20.74 15.67 -16.13
N SER A 267 19.74 14.80 -16.32
CA SER A 267 18.88 14.77 -17.50
C SER A 267 17.54 15.47 -17.27
N SER A 268 16.66 15.41 -18.27
CA SER A 268 15.28 15.85 -18.18
C SER A 268 14.33 14.77 -18.65
N LEU A 269 13.11 14.76 -18.11
CA LEU A 269 12.06 13.84 -18.52
C LEU A 269 11.70 14.00 -20.01
N GLU A 270 11.77 15.23 -20.53
CA GLU A 270 11.59 15.49 -21.96
C GLU A 270 12.73 14.91 -22.82
N GLY A 271 13.98 14.94 -22.32
CA GLY A 271 15.11 14.31 -22.98
C GLY A 271 14.91 12.80 -23.11
N ASP A 272 14.45 12.14 -22.05
CA ASP A 272 14.13 10.72 -22.06
C ASP A 272 13.04 10.39 -23.08
N ALA A 273 11.99 11.21 -23.15
CA ALA A 273 10.94 11.09 -24.13
C ALA A 273 11.42 11.28 -25.59
N GLN A 274 12.43 12.12 -25.82
CA GLN A 274 13.04 12.29 -27.15
C GLN A 274 13.91 11.10 -27.52
N GLU A 275 14.70 10.55 -26.59
CA GLU A 275 15.47 9.33 -26.83
C GLU A 275 14.57 8.12 -27.10
N LEU A 276 13.41 8.03 -26.42
CA LEU A 276 12.39 7.03 -26.73
C LEU A 276 11.77 7.25 -28.12
N ALA A 277 11.62 8.49 -28.57
CA ALA A 277 11.16 8.79 -29.93
C ALA A 277 12.19 8.39 -30.99
N ALA A 278 13.48 8.62 -30.74
CA ALA A 278 14.56 8.10 -31.58
C ALA A 278 14.54 6.55 -31.63
N MET A 279 14.27 5.87 -30.52
CA MET A 279 14.11 4.41 -30.49
C MET A 279 12.92 3.95 -31.34
N VAL A 280 11.76 4.61 -31.24
CA VAL A 280 10.58 4.28 -32.05
C VAL A 280 10.85 4.53 -33.53
N GLU A 281 11.43 5.68 -33.89
CA GLU A 281 11.86 5.99 -35.25
C GLU A 281 12.79 4.90 -35.79
N HIS A 282 13.84 4.55 -35.05
CA HIS A 282 14.79 3.48 -35.44
C HIS A 282 14.08 2.15 -35.75
N LEU A 283 13.16 1.71 -34.90
CA LEU A 283 12.39 0.48 -35.15
C LEU A 283 11.53 0.57 -36.41
N LEU A 284 10.99 1.74 -36.70
CA LEU A 284 10.14 1.99 -37.86
C LEU A 284 10.92 2.16 -39.16
N VAL A 285 12.17 2.65 -39.13
CA VAL A 285 12.93 2.98 -40.36
C VAL A 285 14.12 2.07 -40.64
N ARG A 286 14.52 1.20 -39.69
CA ARG A 286 15.61 0.25 -39.89
C ARG A 286 15.34 -0.69 -41.07
N ARG A 287 16.41 -1.06 -41.78
CA ARG A 287 16.33 -1.92 -42.98
C ARG A 287 15.97 -3.37 -42.65
N GLU A 288 16.56 -3.90 -41.60
CA GLU A 288 16.33 -5.28 -41.18
C GLU A 288 15.31 -5.30 -40.05
N ASN A 289 14.40 -6.28 -40.08
CA ASN A 289 13.44 -6.51 -39.00
C ASN A 289 12.59 -5.27 -38.66
N GLN A 290 12.23 -4.47 -39.66
CA GLN A 290 11.41 -3.26 -39.51
C GLN A 290 10.12 -3.56 -38.74
N ALA A 291 9.72 -2.66 -37.84
CA ALA A 291 8.46 -2.76 -37.11
C ALA A 291 7.29 -2.41 -38.05
N THR A 292 6.51 -3.42 -38.45
CA THR A 292 5.36 -3.28 -39.36
C THR A 292 4.01 -3.41 -38.64
N GLY A 293 4.02 -3.89 -37.40
CA GLY A 293 2.84 -4.07 -36.57
C GLY A 293 2.66 -2.95 -35.54
N LYS A 294 2.14 -3.32 -34.37
CA LYS A 294 1.87 -2.39 -33.27
C LYS A 294 3.12 -2.11 -32.45
N ILE A 295 3.33 -0.84 -32.13
CA ILE A 295 4.33 -0.37 -31.15
C ILE A 295 3.59 0.06 -29.88
N VAL A 296 3.98 -0.49 -28.73
CA VAL A 296 3.43 -0.16 -27.41
C VAL A 296 4.57 0.19 -26.47
N LEU A 297 4.41 1.27 -25.70
CA LEU A 297 5.35 1.66 -24.64
C LEU A 297 4.88 1.07 -23.32
N MET A 298 5.78 0.49 -22.53
CA MET A 298 5.48 -0.03 -21.20
C MET A 298 6.48 0.53 -20.19
N GLY A 299 6.00 1.43 -19.34
CA GLY A 299 6.77 2.00 -18.24
C GLY A 299 6.69 1.11 -17.00
N HIS A 300 7.82 0.94 -16.32
CA HIS A 300 7.91 0.29 -15.02
C HIS A 300 8.35 1.30 -13.97
N SER A 301 7.66 1.33 -12.83
CA SER A 301 8.03 2.24 -11.73
C SER A 301 8.09 3.69 -12.25
N THR A 302 9.20 4.39 -12.08
CA THR A 302 9.42 5.76 -12.57
C THR A 302 9.43 5.86 -14.10
N GLY A 303 9.67 4.76 -14.83
CA GLY A 303 9.55 4.73 -16.29
C GLY A 303 8.12 4.95 -16.78
N CYS A 304 7.11 4.92 -15.89
CA CYS A 304 5.75 5.33 -16.22
C CYS A 304 5.67 6.82 -16.60
N GLN A 305 6.48 7.66 -15.96
CA GLN A 305 6.56 9.09 -16.20
C GLN A 305 7.09 9.34 -17.61
N ASP A 306 8.10 8.59 -18.07
CA ASP A 306 8.63 8.65 -19.43
C ASP A 306 7.56 8.35 -20.48
N VAL A 307 6.73 7.31 -20.24
CA VAL A 307 5.63 6.94 -21.15
C VAL A 307 4.59 8.06 -21.23
N VAL A 308 4.22 8.64 -20.09
CA VAL A 308 3.29 9.77 -20.06
C VAL A 308 3.89 11.00 -20.77
N ALA A 309 5.16 11.33 -20.50
CA ALA A 309 5.85 12.45 -21.13
C ALA A 309 6.00 12.28 -22.64
N PHE A 310 6.36 11.07 -23.10
CA PHE A 310 6.40 10.71 -24.52
C PHE A 310 5.08 11.00 -25.21
N LEU A 311 3.98 10.46 -24.66
CA LEU A 311 2.65 10.56 -25.26
C LEU A 311 2.02 11.94 -25.09
N SER A 312 2.48 12.75 -24.15
CA SER A 312 1.88 14.06 -23.87
C SER A 312 2.22 15.13 -24.91
N LYS A 313 3.31 14.94 -25.67
CA LYS A 313 3.77 15.94 -26.66
C LYS A 313 3.81 15.37 -28.06
N ASP A 314 3.83 16.29 -29.02
CA ASP A 314 4.06 15.94 -30.41
C ASP A 314 5.53 15.56 -30.60
N ARG A 315 5.73 14.49 -31.39
CA ARG A 315 7.01 13.93 -31.75
C ARG A 315 7.23 14.06 -33.27
N SER A 316 6.66 15.10 -33.88
CA SER A 316 6.70 15.36 -35.33
C SER A 316 8.09 15.65 -35.89
N GLN A 317 9.05 15.97 -35.03
CA GLN A 317 10.47 16.04 -35.38
C GLN A 317 11.08 14.68 -35.71
N PHE A 318 10.40 13.58 -35.37
CA PHE A 318 10.77 12.21 -35.71
C PHE A 318 9.81 11.64 -36.74
N GLN A 319 10.31 10.75 -37.60
CA GLN A 319 9.58 10.27 -38.78
C GLN A 319 9.46 8.75 -38.80
N ASN A 320 8.38 8.23 -39.39
CA ASN A 320 8.20 6.80 -39.61
C ASN A 320 8.76 6.30 -40.96
N GLY A 321 9.65 7.06 -41.60
CA GLY A 321 10.23 6.76 -42.91
C GLY A 321 9.40 7.23 -44.12
N GLU A 322 8.11 7.51 -43.94
CA GLU A 322 7.21 8.04 -45.00
C GLU A 322 6.92 9.55 -44.83
N GLY A 323 7.69 10.25 -43.99
CA GLY A 323 7.41 11.65 -43.63
C GLY A 323 6.15 11.84 -42.78
N LYS A 324 5.58 10.76 -42.23
CA LYS A 324 4.43 10.80 -41.32
C LYS A 324 4.92 10.79 -39.86
N GLN A 325 4.08 11.34 -39.00
CA GLN A 325 4.28 11.39 -37.55
C GLN A 325 4.47 9.98 -36.97
N LEU A 326 5.28 9.86 -35.92
CA LEU A 326 5.41 8.61 -35.16
C LEU A 326 4.04 8.15 -34.63
N VAL A 327 3.74 6.87 -34.81
CA VAL A 327 2.51 6.24 -34.32
C VAL A 327 2.85 5.19 -33.27
N VAL A 328 2.40 5.43 -32.03
CA VAL A 328 2.40 4.46 -30.93
C VAL A 328 0.96 4.08 -30.61
N HIS A 329 0.70 2.79 -30.45
CA HIS A 329 -0.64 2.22 -30.38
C HIS A 329 -1.20 2.13 -28.94
N GLY A 330 -0.37 2.40 -27.94
CA GLY A 330 -0.77 2.42 -26.53
C GLY A 330 0.40 2.60 -25.59
N GLY A 331 0.08 3.00 -24.36
CA GLY A 331 1.00 3.01 -23.23
C GLY A 331 0.51 2.06 -22.13
N ILE A 332 1.44 1.38 -21.45
CA ILE A 332 1.18 0.56 -20.27
C ILE A 332 1.96 1.17 -19.11
N LEU A 333 1.28 1.50 -18.02
CA LEU A 333 1.87 2.04 -16.80
C LEU A 333 1.86 0.92 -15.75
N GLN A 334 3.00 0.25 -15.56
CA GLN A 334 3.12 -0.88 -14.65
C GLN A 334 3.76 -0.46 -13.34
N ALA A 335 2.98 -0.57 -12.26
CA ALA A 335 3.35 -0.11 -10.92
C ALA A 335 3.87 1.35 -10.91
N PRO A 336 3.08 2.32 -11.41
CA PRO A 336 3.49 3.73 -11.36
C PRO A 336 3.73 4.18 -9.92
N VAL A 337 4.79 4.97 -9.72
CA VAL A 337 5.19 5.48 -8.41
C VAL A 337 5.44 6.99 -8.48
N SER A 338 5.21 7.69 -7.37
CA SER A 338 5.57 9.11 -7.24
C SER A 338 7.04 9.25 -6.86
N ASP A 339 7.83 9.89 -7.72
CA ASP A 339 9.21 10.28 -7.41
C ASP A 339 9.26 11.20 -6.19
N ARG A 340 8.36 12.19 -6.12
CA ARG A 340 8.30 13.12 -4.98
C ARG A 340 8.13 12.38 -3.67
N GLU A 341 7.19 11.45 -3.61
CA GLU A 341 6.93 10.71 -2.38
C GLU A 341 8.07 9.74 -2.02
N TYR A 342 8.72 9.17 -3.04
CA TYR A 342 9.89 8.33 -2.87
C TYR A 342 11.07 9.12 -2.27
N PHE A 343 11.44 10.25 -2.88
CA PHE A 343 12.61 11.04 -2.49
C PHE A 343 12.39 11.91 -1.26
N THR A 344 11.21 12.51 -1.04
CA THR A 344 10.95 13.26 0.21
C THR A 344 11.17 12.42 1.45
N ALA A 345 10.97 11.10 1.35
CA ALA A 345 11.12 10.17 2.44
C ALA A 345 12.59 9.83 2.77
N SER A 346 13.55 10.24 1.93
CA SER A 346 14.99 10.08 2.12
C SER A 346 15.76 11.40 2.18
N SER A 347 15.19 12.52 1.73
CA SER A 347 15.85 13.83 1.68
C SER A 347 15.40 14.78 2.81
N SER A 348 16.34 15.55 3.36
CA SER A 348 16.03 16.75 4.16
C SER A 348 15.32 17.79 3.29
N SER A 349 14.52 18.70 3.85
CA SER A 349 13.83 19.75 3.09
C SER A 349 14.76 20.80 2.44
N THR A 350 16.05 20.79 2.76
CA THR A 350 17.03 21.81 2.34
C THR A 350 17.33 21.82 0.83
N PRO A 351 17.64 20.67 0.17
CA PRO A 351 17.98 20.68 -1.25
C PRO A 351 16.81 21.10 -2.15
N LEU A 352 15.56 20.87 -1.74
CA LEU A 352 14.40 21.35 -2.47
C LEU A 352 14.34 22.89 -2.46
N ARG A 353 14.51 23.51 -1.30
CA ARG A 353 14.54 24.98 -1.18
C ARG A 353 15.68 25.60 -1.98
N ASP A 354 16.86 24.98 -1.94
CA ASP A 354 18.02 25.42 -2.72
C ASP A 354 17.76 25.30 -4.22
N SER A 355 17.10 24.21 -4.64
CA SER A 355 16.69 24.02 -6.04
C SER A 355 15.70 25.09 -6.51
N GLU A 356 14.66 25.37 -5.73
CA GLU A 356 13.65 26.39 -6.03
C GLU A 356 14.29 27.79 -6.11
N LYS A 357 15.23 28.09 -5.20
CA LYS A 357 15.98 29.34 -5.21
C LYS A 357 16.82 29.48 -6.47
N LEU A 358 17.60 28.45 -6.83
CA LEU A 358 18.45 28.48 -8.03
C LEU A 358 17.62 28.60 -9.31
N ILE A 359 16.48 27.92 -9.39
CA ILE A 359 15.54 28.05 -10.51
C ILE A 359 15.00 29.49 -10.58
N GLY A 360 14.60 30.07 -9.45
CA GLY A 360 14.14 31.46 -9.37
C GLY A 360 15.21 32.49 -9.76
N GLU A 361 16.50 32.16 -9.58
CA GLU A 361 17.65 32.96 -10.04
C GLU A 361 18.02 32.71 -11.52
N GLY A 362 17.29 31.85 -12.24
CA GLY A 362 17.61 31.48 -13.62
C GLY A 362 18.78 30.50 -13.77
N LYS A 363 19.16 29.81 -12.70
CA LYS A 363 20.29 28.85 -12.64
C LYS A 363 19.81 27.41 -12.56
N SER A 364 18.86 27.05 -13.41
CA SER A 364 18.24 25.71 -13.46
C SER A 364 19.26 24.57 -13.64
N ASP A 365 20.32 24.80 -14.41
CA ASP A 365 21.37 23.79 -14.69
C ASP A 365 22.45 23.72 -13.59
N ALA A 366 22.41 24.59 -12.59
CA ALA A 366 23.41 24.58 -11.52
C ALA A 366 23.31 23.29 -10.70
N LEU A 367 24.46 22.67 -10.43
CA LEU A 367 24.54 21.50 -9.56
C LEU A 367 24.24 21.89 -8.12
N LEU A 368 23.41 21.08 -7.45
CA LEU A 368 23.15 21.25 -6.03
C LEU A 368 24.38 20.88 -5.18
N PRO A 369 24.63 21.58 -4.06
CA PRO A 369 25.71 21.24 -3.15
C PRO A 369 25.58 19.80 -2.63
N ARG A 370 26.70 19.08 -2.59
CA ARG A 370 26.78 17.72 -2.03
C ARG A 370 27.45 17.78 -0.66
N SER A 371 26.77 17.33 0.38
CA SER A 371 27.33 17.25 1.74
C SER A 371 28.26 16.05 1.92
N ASP A 372 28.03 14.98 1.17
CA ASP A 372 28.78 13.74 1.28
C ASP A 372 29.98 13.78 0.32
N ALA A 373 31.19 13.72 0.87
CA ALA A 373 32.40 13.54 0.07
C ALA A 373 32.35 12.18 -0.64
N VAL A 374 32.79 12.14 -1.91
CA VAL A 374 32.97 10.87 -2.63
C VAL A 374 34.08 10.09 -1.93
N THR A 375 33.70 9.09 -1.13
CA THR A 375 34.67 8.24 -0.45
C THR A 375 35.06 7.09 -1.37
N LYS A 376 36.37 6.83 -1.50
CA LYS A 376 36.87 5.61 -2.15
C LYS A 376 36.24 4.39 -1.46
N PRO A 377 35.48 3.53 -2.17
CA PRO A 377 34.82 2.40 -1.54
C PRO A 377 35.84 1.51 -0.84
N ARG A 378 35.60 1.16 0.43
CA ARG A 378 36.38 0.12 1.08
C ARG A 378 36.01 -1.21 0.44
N SER A 379 37.01 -1.92 -0.08
CA SER A 379 36.82 -3.28 -0.58
C SER A 379 37.50 -4.27 0.37
N ILE A 380 36.83 -5.39 0.62
CA ILE A 380 37.39 -6.54 1.32
C ILE A 380 37.68 -7.56 0.20
N HIS A 381 38.97 -7.81 -0.09
CA HIS A 381 39.41 -8.67 -1.19
C HIS A 381 38.87 -8.26 -2.57
N GLY A 382 38.78 -6.95 -2.86
CA GLY A 382 38.23 -6.46 -4.13
C GLY A 382 36.70 -6.53 -4.23
N ARG A 383 36.00 -7.03 -3.20
CA ARG A 383 34.54 -6.99 -3.10
C ARG A 383 34.10 -5.80 -2.25
N GLY A 384 33.18 -5.01 -2.78
CA GLY A 384 32.59 -3.84 -2.13
C GLY A 384 31.39 -3.34 -2.94
N PRO A 385 30.73 -2.26 -2.50
CA PRO A 385 29.54 -1.73 -3.17
C PRO A 385 29.82 -1.14 -4.57
N GLY A 386 31.08 -1.06 -4.99
CA GLY A 386 31.48 -0.48 -6.27
C GLY A 386 30.97 0.95 -6.41
N ASN A 387 30.39 1.26 -7.56
CA ASN A 387 29.83 2.58 -7.88
C ASN A 387 28.34 2.70 -7.54
N ALA A 388 27.78 1.84 -6.68
CA ALA A 388 26.35 1.88 -6.33
C ALA A 388 25.91 3.26 -5.81
N ASP A 389 26.75 3.96 -5.05
CA ASP A 389 26.45 5.32 -4.57
C ASP A 389 26.31 6.34 -5.71
N ALA A 390 27.02 6.17 -6.83
CA ALA A 390 26.88 7.06 -7.99
C ALA A 390 25.52 6.91 -8.69
N VAL A 391 24.90 5.73 -8.57
CA VAL A 391 23.57 5.41 -9.10
C VAL A 391 22.47 5.81 -8.12
N LEU A 392 22.64 5.48 -6.84
CA LEU A 392 21.62 5.70 -5.81
C LEU A 392 21.60 7.13 -5.24
N LYS A 393 22.72 7.87 -5.39
CA LYS A 393 22.88 9.26 -4.93
C LYS A 393 23.64 10.08 -5.99
N PRO A 394 23.07 10.23 -7.21
CA PRO A 394 23.74 10.98 -8.27
C PRO A 394 23.84 12.47 -7.91
N ALA A 395 24.64 13.20 -8.69
CA ALA A 395 24.60 14.67 -8.65
C ALA A 395 23.30 15.14 -9.31
N TYR A 396 22.69 16.19 -8.77
CA TYR A 396 21.48 16.77 -9.33
C TYR A 396 21.71 18.20 -9.80
N THR A 397 21.17 18.55 -10.97
CA THR A 397 20.90 19.96 -11.28
C THR A 397 19.74 20.47 -10.44
N ALA A 398 19.64 21.79 -10.25
CA ALA A 398 18.52 22.41 -9.55
C ALA A 398 17.18 22.03 -10.22
N TYR A 399 17.12 22.13 -11.55
CA TYR A 399 15.95 21.71 -12.33
C TYR A 399 15.56 20.27 -12.05
N ARG A 400 16.49 19.31 -12.21
CA ARG A 400 16.13 17.90 -12.14
C ARG A 400 15.76 17.47 -10.74
N PHE A 401 16.39 18.04 -9.71
CA PHE A 401 15.98 17.82 -8.33
C PHE A 401 14.54 18.29 -8.11
N HIS A 402 14.19 19.51 -8.54
CA HIS A 402 12.83 20.03 -8.44
C HIS A 402 11.84 19.21 -9.28
N SER A 403 12.22 18.78 -10.48
CA SER A 403 11.41 17.93 -11.37
C SER A 403 10.92 16.67 -10.65
N LEU A 404 11.84 16.00 -9.94
CA LEU A 404 11.57 14.76 -9.22
C LEU A 404 10.96 14.97 -7.82
N ASN A 405 11.22 16.09 -7.15
CA ASN A 405 10.90 16.29 -5.72
C ASN A 405 9.86 17.38 -5.45
N GLY A 406 9.70 18.33 -6.37
CA GLY A 406 8.89 19.53 -6.22
C GLY A 406 7.40 19.27 -6.46
N LYS A 407 6.57 20.24 -6.06
CA LYS A 407 5.14 20.21 -6.37
C LYS A 407 4.88 20.79 -7.75
N GLY A 408 4.24 20.00 -8.62
CA GLY A 408 4.09 20.36 -10.04
C GLY A 408 5.42 20.35 -10.80
N GLY A 409 6.42 19.59 -10.35
CA GLY A 409 7.61 19.28 -11.15
C GLY A 409 7.24 18.38 -12.32
N ASP A 410 8.12 18.26 -13.32
CA ASP A 410 7.77 17.59 -14.58
C ASP A 410 7.47 16.09 -14.41
N ASP A 411 7.97 15.43 -13.36
CA ASP A 411 7.72 14.00 -13.07
C ASP A 411 6.52 13.78 -12.13
N ASP A 412 5.84 14.84 -11.70
CA ASP A 412 4.77 14.80 -10.69
C ASP A 412 3.42 14.34 -11.25
N TYR A 413 3.35 13.11 -11.74
CA TYR A 413 2.11 12.53 -12.29
C TYR A 413 1.31 11.69 -11.30
N PHE A 414 1.99 11.06 -10.33
CA PHE A 414 1.41 9.98 -9.52
C PHE A 414 1.43 10.26 -8.01
N SER A 415 1.68 11.50 -7.61
CA SER A 415 1.68 11.88 -6.19
C SER A 415 0.27 11.85 -5.60
N SER A 416 0.15 11.32 -4.38
CA SER A 416 -1.14 11.02 -3.75
C SER A 416 -1.92 12.23 -3.26
N ASP A 417 -1.29 13.41 -3.24
CA ASP A 417 -1.92 14.71 -2.92
C ASP A 417 -2.35 15.50 -4.17
N LEU A 418 -2.21 14.94 -5.37
CA LEU A 418 -2.79 15.51 -6.59
C LEU A 418 -4.31 15.35 -6.56
N THR A 419 -5.03 16.40 -6.96
CA THR A 419 -6.49 16.32 -7.13
C THR A 419 -6.85 15.59 -8.43
N ASP A 420 -8.08 15.08 -8.52
CA ASP A 420 -8.58 14.44 -9.74
C ASP A 420 -8.47 15.35 -10.98
N ASP A 421 -8.67 16.66 -10.81
CA ASP A 421 -8.51 17.65 -11.88
C ASP A 421 -7.05 17.81 -12.31
N GLN A 422 -6.11 17.79 -11.35
CA GLN A 422 -4.68 17.84 -11.64
C GLN A 422 -4.23 16.58 -12.39
N ILE A 423 -4.66 15.40 -11.93
CA ILE A 423 -4.38 14.12 -12.58
C ILE A 423 -4.95 14.10 -14.00
N ARG A 424 -6.20 14.52 -14.17
CA ARG A 424 -6.84 14.60 -15.49
C ARG A 424 -6.07 15.55 -16.39
N SER A 425 -5.76 16.76 -15.92
CA SER A 425 -5.02 17.75 -16.69
C SER A 425 -3.63 17.25 -17.11
N ALA A 426 -2.95 16.51 -16.23
CA ALA A 426 -1.62 15.98 -16.51
C ALA A 426 -1.63 14.81 -17.50
N LEU A 427 -2.63 13.93 -17.45
CA LEU A 427 -2.71 12.73 -18.29
C LEU A 427 -3.49 12.93 -19.60
N GLN A 428 -4.35 13.94 -19.68
CA GLN A 428 -5.20 14.21 -20.85
C GLN A 428 -4.40 14.34 -22.16
N PRO A 429 -3.26 15.04 -22.20
CA PRO A 429 -2.45 15.12 -23.42
C PRO A 429 -2.01 13.74 -23.91
N ALA A 430 -1.56 12.86 -23.02
CA ALA A 430 -1.19 11.49 -23.36
C ALA A 430 -2.38 10.66 -23.86
N LEU A 431 -3.51 10.71 -23.14
CA LEU A 431 -4.74 9.98 -23.48
C LEU A 431 -5.34 10.42 -24.81
N SER A 432 -5.09 11.66 -25.23
CA SER A 432 -5.53 12.17 -26.54
C SER A 432 -4.78 11.55 -27.72
N ARG A 433 -3.58 10.99 -27.49
CA ARG A 433 -2.73 10.39 -28.54
C ARG A 433 -2.83 8.88 -28.58
N ALA A 434 -2.85 8.23 -27.42
CA ALA A 434 -2.91 6.77 -27.34
C ALA A 434 -3.63 6.31 -26.07
N PRO A 435 -4.30 5.14 -26.09
CA PRO A 435 -4.89 4.56 -24.90
C PRO A 435 -3.79 4.21 -23.87
N LEU A 436 -4.09 4.44 -22.59
CA LEU A 436 -3.23 4.08 -21.47
C LEU A 436 -3.87 2.95 -20.65
N LEU A 437 -3.12 1.89 -20.42
CA LEU A 437 -3.47 0.82 -19.47
C LEU A 437 -2.64 0.98 -18.20
N MET A 438 -3.31 1.24 -17.08
CA MET A 438 -2.64 1.28 -15.78
C MET A 438 -2.78 -0.08 -15.08
N LEU A 439 -1.66 -0.75 -14.85
CA LEU A 439 -1.59 -2.04 -14.17
C LEU A 439 -1.23 -1.81 -12.71
N MET A 440 -2.24 -1.98 -11.85
CA MET A 440 -2.11 -1.90 -10.40
C MET A 440 -2.20 -3.31 -9.79
N GLY A 441 -1.35 -3.61 -8.81
CA GLY A 441 -1.36 -4.88 -8.09
C GLY A 441 -2.62 -5.06 -7.24
N GLU A 442 -2.91 -6.31 -6.83
CA GLU A 442 -4.11 -6.70 -6.06
C GLU A 442 -4.33 -5.90 -4.75
N ASN A 443 -3.27 -5.27 -4.21
CA ASN A 443 -3.31 -4.44 -2.99
C ASN A 443 -3.32 -2.93 -3.26
N GLU A 444 -3.56 -2.49 -4.50
CA GLU A 444 -3.34 -1.10 -4.95
C GLU A 444 -4.61 -0.31 -5.26
N CYS A 445 -5.81 -0.86 -5.02
CA CYS A 445 -7.01 -0.05 -4.93
C CYS A 445 -7.03 0.72 -3.60
N VAL A 446 -6.85 2.05 -3.66
CA VAL A 446 -7.45 2.95 -2.67
C VAL A 446 -8.50 3.80 -3.34
#